data_AF-A0A8S9SCR2-F1
#
_entry.id   AF-A0A8S9SCR2-F1
#
_cell.length_a   1.000
_cell.length_b   1.000
_cell.length_c   1.000
_cell.angle_alpha   90.00
_cell.angle_beta   90.00
_cell.angle_gamma   90.00
#
_symmetry.space_group_name_H-M   'P 1'
#
loop_
_entity.id
_entity.type
_entity.pdbx_description
1 polymer ?
#
loop_
_entity_poly.entity_id
_entity_poly.type
_entity_poly.pdbx_seq_one_letter_code
_entity_poly.pdbx_strand_id
1 'polypeptide(L)'
;MNINRDEALRAQGLAEALMQKSDYTSARKLAIKAHSMDSTLDNISHMTMVCEVHCAATEKTLGNNEMDWYGILQVDVNADDAIIKKQYRKLALLLLI
;
A
#
# COMPACT_ATOMS: atom_id res chain seq x y z
N MET A 1 -0.69 17.12 -24.45
CA MET A 1 -0.24 17.04 -23.05
C MET A 1 -1.47 17.13 -22.17
N ASN A 2 -1.82 16.07 -21.44
CA ASN A 2 -2.97 16.10 -20.52
C ASN A 2 -2.40 16.44 -19.14
N ILE A 3 -2.58 17.67 -18.69
CA ILE A 3 -1.91 18.23 -17.49
C ILE A 3 -2.10 17.31 -16.27
N ASN A 4 -3.26 16.68 -16.16
CA ASN A 4 -3.58 15.75 -15.08
C ASN A 4 -2.74 14.46 -15.12
N ARG A 5 -2.40 13.96 -16.32
CA ARG A 5 -1.58 12.74 -16.47
C ARG A 5 -0.13 12.98 -16.11
N ASP A 6 0.45 14.11 -16.54
CA ASP A 6 1.84 14.43 -16.19
C ASP A 6 1.99 14.72 -14.69
N GLU A 7 0.97 15.31 -14.06
CA GLU A 7 0.97 15.49 -12.61
C GLU A 7 0.85 14.16 -11.85
N ALA A 8 0.01 13.25 -12.34
CA ALA A 8 -0.11 11.90 -11.78
C ALA A 8 1.21 11.11 -11.86
N LEU A 9 1.91 11.17 -12.99
CA LEU A 9 3.24 10.55 -13.16
C LEU A 9 4.29 11.15 -12.23
N ARG A 10 4.30 12.48 -12.04
CA ARG A 10 5.20 13.12 -11.07
C ARG A 10 4.90 12.67 -9.63
N ALA A 11 3.62 12.61 -9.25
CA ALA A 11 3.21 12.14 -7.94
C ALA A 11 3.61 10.67 -7.70
N GLN A 12 3.50 9.81 -8.72
CA GLN A 12 3.99 8.43 -8.68
C GLN A 12 5.50 8.36 -8.44
N GLY A 13 6.31 9.08 -9.22
CA GLY A 13 7.77 9.09 -9.03
C GLY A 13 8.20 9.60 -7.66
N LEU A 14 7.48 10.59 -7.09
CA LEU A 14 7.73 11.04 -5.72
C LEU A 14 7.36 9.98 -4.68
N ALA A 15 6.26 9.24 -4.89
CA ALA A 15 5.88 8.14 -4.01
C ALA A 15 6.95 7.03 -4.02
N GLU A 16 7.51 6.67 -5.18
CA GLU A 16 8.63 5.72 -5.29
C GLU A 16 9.86 6.19 -4.52
N ALA A 17 10.25 7.47 -4.66
CA ALA A 17 11.38 8.04 -3.95
C ALA A 17 11.20 8.04 -2.42
N LEU A 18 9.96 8.14 -1.93
CA LEU A 18 9.65 8.01 -0.50
C LEU A 18 9.68 6.56 -0.02
N MET A 19 9.20 5.61 -0.84
CA MET A 19 9.31 4.17 -0.56
C MET A 19 10.77 3.75 -0.41
N GLN A 20 11.67 4.24 -1.27
CA GLN A 20 13.12 4.00 -1.15
C GLN A 20 13.72 4.51 0.17
N LYS A 21 13.11 5.56 0.75
CA LYS A 21 13.49 6.12 2.06
C LYS A 21 12.72 5.47 3.22
N SER A 22 11.93 4.43 2.95
CA SER A 22 11.04 3.77 3.92
C SER A 22 9.98 4.68 4.54
N ASP A 23 9.67 5.82 3.92
CA ASP A 23 8.54 6.68 4.33
C ASP A 23 7.25 6.22 3.63
N TYR A 24 6.75 5.07 4.06
CA TYR A 24 5.55 4.44 3.49
C TYR A 24 4.27 5.24 3.75
N THR A 25 4.21 6.00 4.84
CA THR A 25 3.04 6.82 5.19
C THR A 25 2.88 7.99 4.22
N SER A 26 3.98 8.70 3.91
CA SER A 26 3.96 9.79 2.94
C SER A 26 3.82 9.24 1.51
N ALA A 27 4.49 8.12 1.19
CA ALA A 27 4.38 7.46 -0.10
C ALA A 27 2.92 7.04 -0.41
N ARG A 28 2.21 6.45 0.57
CA ARG A 28 0.80 6.05 0.42
C ARG A 28 -0.09 7.22 0.02
N LYS A 29 0.07 8.37 0.69
CA LYS A 29 -0.73 9.57 0.41
C LYS A 29 -0.52 10.07 -1.02
N LEU A 30 0.72 10.06 -1.51
CA LEU A 30 1.03 10.45 -2.87
C LEU A 30 0.55 9.42 -3.90
N ALA A 31 0.65 8.13 -3.59
CA ALA A 31 0.18 7.06 -4.47
C ALA A 31 -1.35 7.13 -4.68
N ILE A 32 -2.11 7.34 -3.60
CA ILE A 32 -3.57 7.53 -3.65
C ILE A 32 -3.91 8.78 -4.47
N LYS A 33 -3.18 9.88 -4.27
CA LYS A 33 -3.37 11.12 -5.02
C LYS A 33 -3.12 10.89 -6.52
N ALA A 34 -2.03 10.23 -6.89
CA ALA A 34 -1.72 9.90 -8.28
C ALA A 34 -2.83 9.01 -8.89
N HIS A 35 -3.31 8.00 -8.17
CA HIS A 35 -4.38 7.12 -8.63
C HIS A 35 -5.71 7.86 -8.85
N SER A 36 -6.05 8.85 -8.00
CA SER A 36 -7.25 9.68 -8.19
C SER A 36 -7.17 10.60 -9.40
N MET A 37 -5.97 10.98 -9.82
CA MET A 37 -5.72 11.81 -11.00
C MET A 37 -5.72 10.98 -12.28
N ASP A 38 -5.13 9.78 -12.22
CA ASP A 38 -5.09 8.84 -13.32
C ASP A 38 -5.04 7.40 -12.77
N SER A 39 -6.18 6.72 -12.83
CA SER A 39 -6.32 5.33 -12.38
C SER A 39 -5.68 4.32 -13.33
N THR A 40 -5.26 4.76 -14.52
CA THR A 40 -4.62 3.91 -15.54
C THR A 40 -3.11 3.86 -15.41
N LEU A 41 -2.53 4.55 -14.42
CA LEU A 41 -1.10 4.48 -14.15
C LEU A 41 -0.72 3.05 -13.76
N ASP A 42 0.18 2.46 -14.56
CA ASP A 42 0.77 1.17 -14.24
C ASP A 42 1.46 1.24 -12.87
N ASN A 43 1.43 0.13 -12.13
CA ASN A 43 2.11 -0.04 -10.83
C ASN A 43 1.54 0.74 -9.63
N ILE A 44 0.64 1.71 -9.82
CA ILE A 44 0.15 2.55 -8.71
C ILE A 44 -0.63 1.77 -7.63
N SER A 45 -1.41 0.77 -8.06
CA SER A 45 -2.14 -0.12 -7.15
C SER A 45 -1.21 -1.02 -6.34
N HIS A 46 -0.12 -1.50 -6.95
CA HIS A 46 0.89 -2.32 -6.25
C HIS A 46 1.63 -1.47 -5.23
N MET A 47 2.09 -0.27 -5.61
CA MET A 47 2.72 0.67 -4.68
C MET A 47 1.84 0.99 -3.46
N THR A 48 0.55 1.22 -3.70
CA THR A 48 -0.42 1.52 -2.63
C THR A 48 -0.51 0.35 -1.65
N MET A 49 -0.63 -0.88 -2.16
CA MET A 49 -0.66 -2.10 -1.33
C MET A 49 0.61 -2.28 -0.51
N VAL A 50 1.80 -2.11 -1.12
CA VAL A 50 3.08 -2.19 -0.41
C VAL A 50 3.09 -1.17 0.74
N CYS A 51 2.72 0.07 0.47
CA CYS A 51 2.69 1.10 1.50
C CYS A 51 1.67 0.79 2.62
N GLU A 52 0.50 0.26 2.30
CA GLU A 52 -0.50 -0.13 3.30
C GLU A 52 0.00 -1.24 4.23
N VAL A 53 0.59 -2.30 3.67
CA VAL A 53 1.16 -3.40 4.46
C VAL A 53 2.25 -2.89 5.39
N HIS A 54 3.18 -2.07 4.88
CA HIS A 54 4.26 -1.51 5.69
C HIS A 54 3.74 -0.55 6.76
N CYS A 55 2.78 0.31 6.43
CA CYS A 55 2.17 1.19 7.42
C CYS A 55 1.49 0.39 8.54
N ALA A 56 0.66 -0.60 8.21
CA ALA A 56 -0.01 -1.45 9.19
C ALA A 56 1.00 -2.22 10.07
N ALA A 57 2.13 -2.67 9.51
CA ALA A 57 3.19 -3.32 10.27
C ALA A 57 3.96 -2.37 11.21
N THR A 58 4.01 -1.07 10.89
CA THR A 58 4.72 -0.05 11.69
C THR A 58 3.81 0.72 12.65
N GLU A 59 2.50 0.70 12.44
CA GLU A 59 1.52 1.22 13.39
C GLU A 59 1.60 0.39 14.66
N LYS A 60 2.25 0.93 15.69
CA LYS A 60 2.21 0.37 17.03
C LYS A 60 0.77 0.47 17.53
N THR A 61 0.08 -0.66 17.55
CA THR A 61 -1.21 -0.84 18.20
C THR A 61 -1.07 -0.38 19.66
N LEU A 62 -1.86 0.65 20.04
CA LEU A 62 -1.88 1.20 21.38
C LEU A 62 -2.35 0.11 22.39
N GLY A 63 -1.41 -0.58 23.04
CA GLY A 63 -1.72 -1.32 24.28
C GLY A 63 -0.97 -2.63 24.47
N ASN A 64 -0.47 -3.24 23.41
CA ASN A 64 0.05 -4.60 23.43
C ASN A 64 0.95 -4.70 22.21
N ASN A 65 2.16 -5.20 22.39
CA ASN A 65 3.21 -5.31 21.37
C ASN A 65 2.85 -6.34 20.26
N GLU A 66 1.57 -6.50 19.97
CA GLU A 66 0.95 -7.37 18.98
C GLU A 66 0.73 -6.56 17.71
N MET A 67 1.30 -7.03 16.61
CA MET A 67 1.06 -6.48 15.28
C MET A 67 -0.42 -6.67 14.90
N ASP A 68 -1.00 -5.67 14.24
CA ASP A 68 -2.33 -5.78 13.63
C ASP A 68 -2.29 -6.70 12.41
N TRP A 69 -2.40 -8.02 12.65
CA TRP A 69 -2.38 -9.03 11.60
C TRP A 69 -3.51 -8.84 10.57
N TYR A 70 -4.67 -8.34 10.99
CA TYR A 70 -5.80 -8.10 10.09
C TYR A 70 -5.52 -6.90 9.18
N GLY A 71 -4.98 -5.82 9.75
CA GLY A 71 -4.49 -4.66 9.00
C GLY A 71 -3.36 -5.00 8.04
N ILE A 72 -2.36 -5.78 8.47
CA ILE A 72 -1.25 -6.24 7.64
C ILE A 72 -1.74 -7.11 6.48
N LEU A 73 -2.67 -8.02 6.75
CA LEU A 73 -3.26 -8.86 5.70
C LEU A 73 -4.26 -8.08 4.84
N GLN A 74 -4.69 -6.89 5.25
CA GLN A 74 -5.74 -6.10 4.60
C GLN A 74 -7.07 -6.87 4.50
N VAL A 75 -7.45 -7.55 5.58
CA VAL A 75 -8.70 -8.31 5.68
C VAL A 75 -9.56 -7.79 6.83
N ASP A 76 -10.86 -8.05 6.74
CA ASP A 76 -11.80 -7.73 7.82
C ASP A 76 -11.45 -8.52 9.09
N VAL A 77 -11.71 -7.96 10.26
CA VAL A 77 -11.50 -8.63 11.55
C VAL A 77 -12.35 -9.91 11.70
N ASN A 78 -13.44 -10.01 10.94
CA ASN A 78 -14.33 -11.18 10.89
C ASN A 78 -13.99 -12.14 9.74
N ALA A 79 -12.85 -11.95 9.05
CA ALA A 79 -12.46 -12.81 7.95
C ALA A 79 -12.24 -14.25 8.41
N ASP A 80 -12.74 -15.21 7.62
CA ASP A 80 -12.51 -16.63 7.89
C ASP A 80 -11.10 -17.09 7.45
N ASP A 81 -10.72 -18.28 7.90
CA ASP A 81 -9.44 -18.92 7.58
C ASP A 81 -9.17 -19.02 6.06
N ALA A 82 -10.21 -19.17 5.24
CA ALA A 82 -10.05 -19.31 3.79
C ALA A 82 -9.69 -17.97 3.15
N ILE A 83 -10.32 -16.88 3.58
CA ILE A 83 -10.01 -15.51 3.17
C ILE A 83 -8.60 -15.14 3.62
N ILE A 84 -8.25 -15.42 4.88
CA ILE A 84 -6.92 -15.16 5.44
C ILE A 84 -5.83 -15.88 4.61
N LYS A 85 -5.99 -17.19 4.36
CA LYS A 85 -5.01 -17.97 3.57
C LYS A 85 -4.88 -17.47 2.14
N LYS A 86 -5.99 -17.10 1.50
CA LYS A 86 -6.00 -16.57 0.14
C LYS A 86 -5.23 -15.26 0.06
N GLN A 87 -5.50 -14.36 1.01
CA GLN A 87 -4.89 -13.03 1.03
C GLN A 87 -3.41 -13.10 1.42
N TYR A 88 -3.04 -13.95 2.37
CA TYR A 88 -1.63 -14.22 2.70
C TYR A 88 -0.84 -14.68 1.46
N ARG A 89 -1.36 -15.65 0.70
CA ARG A 89 -0.69 -16.12 -0.53
C ARG A 89 -0.54 -15.01 -1.56
N LYS A 90 -1.58 -14.17 -1.71
CA LYS A 90 -1.54 -13.01 -2.62
C LYS A 90 -0.45 -12.01 -2.21
N LEU A 91 -0.42 -11.63 -0.94
CA LEU A 91 0.57 -10.68 -0.42
C LEU A 91 1.98 -11.27 -0.48
N ALA A 92 2.17 -12.54 -0.14
CA ALA A 92 3.46 -13.21 -0.27
C ALA A 92 3.99 -13.15 -1.71
N LEU A 93 3.13 -13.39 -2.72
CA LEU A 93 3.53 -13.29 -4.12
C LEU A 93 3.85 -11.85 -4.56
N LEU A 94 3.16 -10.85 -4.01
CA LEU A 94 3.33 -9.45 -4.40
C LEU A 94 4.49 -8.74 -3.69
N LEU A 95 4.94 -9.28 -2.55
CA LEU A 95 6.02 -8.71 -1.74
C LEU A 95 7.35 -9.47 -1.88
N LEU A 96 7.34 -10.67 -2.46
CA LEU A 96 8.55 -11.48 -2.71
C LEU A 96 9.20 -11.22 -4.08
N ILE A 97 8.73 -10.23 -4.84
CA ILE A 97 9.26 -9.84 -6.17
C ILE A 97 9.70 -8.38 -6.09
#